data_AF-A0A4S8ETS4-F1
#
_entry.id   AF-A0A4S8ETS4-F1
#
_cell.length_a   1.000
_cell.length_b   1.000
_cell.length_c   1.000
_cell.angle_alpha   90.00
_cell.angle_beta   90.00
_cell.angle_gamma   90.00
#
_symmetry.space_group_name_H-M   'P 1'
#
loop_
_entity.id
_entity.type
_entity.pdbx_description
1 polymer ?
#
loop_
_entity_poly.entity_id
_entity_poly.type
_entity_poly.pdbx_seq_one_letter_code
_entity_poly.pdbx_strand_id
1 'polypeptide(L)'
;MQTSNTCHPHHRKRFHLIMLTCLAFTAAMIGALIFVVSRPQTAQVQAAEQHAIAKCRQRSGNPERTAIYRATQVQACNEMEKQYRIKFGKGSDQT
;
A
#
# COMPACT_ATOMS: atom_id res chain seq x y z
N MET A 1 35.55 -51.23 -9.63
CA MET A 1 34.34 -50.54 -10.14
C MET A 1 34.60 -49.05 -10.11
N GLN A 2 34.89 -48.45 -11.27
CA GLN A 2 35.17 -47.01 -11.38
C GLN A 2 33.84 -46.25 -11.45
N THR A 3 33.55 -45.45 -10.43
CA THR A 3 32.48 -44.45 -10.47
C THR A 3 33.04 -43.19 -11.14
N SER A 4 32.76 -43.06 -12.44
CA SER A 4 33.11 -41.88 -13.23
C SER A 4 32.33 -40.65 -12.75
N ASN A 5 32.96 -39.85 -11.88
CA ASN A 5 32.53 -38.51 -11.49
C ASN A 5 32.70 -37.53 -12.67
N THR A 6 31.77 -37.52 -13.61
CA THR A 6 31.70 -36.46 -14.63
C THR A 6 30.77 -35.35 -14.15
N CYS A 7 31.34 -34.32 -13.50
CA CYS A 7 30.60 -33.10 -13.21
C CYS A 7 30.58 -32.21 -14.47
N HIS A 8 29.51 -32.29 -15.26
CA HIS A 8 29.37 -31.51 -16.49
C HIS A 8 29.31 -29.99 -16.22
N PRO A 9 30.29 -29.18 -16.67
CA PRO A 9 30.32 -27.72 -16.43
C PRO A 9 29.14 -27.00 -17.10
N HIS A 10 28.56 -27.60 -18.15
CA HIS A 10 27.42 -27.06 -18.89
C HIS A 10 26.12 -27.03 -18.07
N HIS A 11 25.97 -27.93 -17.09
CA HIS A 11 24.77 -27.99 -16.23
C HIS A 11 24.77 -26.86 -15.19
N ARG A 12 25.95 -26.55 -14.62
CA ARG A 12 26.10 -25.47 -13.64
C ARG A 12 25.83 -24.10 -14.25
N LYS A 13 26.30 -23.83 -15.48
CA LYS A 13 26.02 -22.58 -16.19
C LYS A 13 24.53 -22.40 -16.45
N ARG A 14 23.83 -23.44 -16.92
CA ARG A 14 22.37 -23.41 -17.14
C ARG A 14 21.62 -23.17 -15.83
N PHE A 15 22.01 -23.84 -14.75
CA PHE A 15 21.43 -23.63 -13.43
C PHE A 15 21.59 -22.19 -12.95
N HIS A 16 22.80 -21.62 -13.02
CA HIS A 16 23.02 -20.23 -12.64
C HIS A 16 22.23 -19.25 -13.51
N LEU A 17 22.10 -19.55 -14.81
CA LEU A 17 21.30 -18.73 -15.72
C LEU A 17 19.82 -18.76 -15.33
N ILE A 18 19.26 -19.93 -15.01
CA ILE A 18 17.89 -20.07 -14.51
C ILE A 18 17.71 -19.30 -13.19
N MET A 19 18.63 -19.47 -12.24
CA MET A 19 18.57 -18.75 -10.96
C MET A 19 18.64 -17.23 -11.14
N LEU A 20 19.48 -16.74 -12.04
CA LEU A 20 19.55 -15.31 -12.38
C LEU A 20 18.25 -14.80 -13.00
N THR A 21 17.64 -15.56 -13.92
CA THR A 21 16.35 -15.16 -14.50
C THR A 21 15.24 -15.09 -13.46
N CYS A 22 15.20 -16.05 -12.52
CA CYS A 22 14.21 -16.07 -11.44
C CYS A 22 14.41 -14.88 -10.48
N LEU A 23 15.67 -14.57 -10.15
CA LEU A 23 16.01 -13.41 -9.32
C LEU A 23 15.63 -12.10 -10.01
N ALA A 24 15.95 -11.96 -11.30
CA ALA A 24 15.60 -10.78 -12.08
C ALA A 24 14.09 -10.58 -12.18
N PHE A 25 13.33 -11.66 -12.41
CA PHE A 25 11.87 -11.62 -12.41
C PHE A 25 11.31 -11.16 -11.05
N THR A 26 11.82 -11.73 -9.96
CA THR A 26 11.40 -11.36 -8.60
C THR A 26 11.70 -9.89 -8.32
N ALA A 27 12.90 -9.42 -8.67
CA ALA A 27 13.29 -8.02 -8.51
C ALA A 27 12.39 -7.09 -9.34
N ALA A 28 12.04 -7.47 -10.57
CA ALA A 28 11.12 -6.71 -11.42
C ALA A 28 9.71 -6.63 -10.82
N MET A 29 9.19 -7.74 -10.27
CA MET A 29 7.89 -7.75 -9.58
C MET A 29 7.89 -6.86 -8.34
N ILE A 30 8.95 -6.92 -7.52
CA ILE A 30 9.10 -6.05 -6.36
C ILE A 30 9.17 -4.58 -6.79
N GLY A 31 9.95 -4.27 -7.83
CA GLY A 31 10.04 -2.92 -8.39
C GLY A 31 8.69 -2.40 -8.89
N ALA A 32 7.91 -3.24 -9.57
CA ALA A 32 6.56 -2.89 -10.02
C ALA A 32 5.61 -2.62 -8.84
N LEU A 33 5.67 -3.42 -7.78
CA LEU A 33 4.89 -3.19 -6.56
C LEU A 33 5.26 -1.87 -5.90
N ILE A 34 6.56 -1.62 -5.69
CA ILE A 34 7.08 -0.36 -5.15
C ILE A 34 6.58 0.81 -6.01
N PHE A 35 6.72 0.71 -7.32
CA PHE A 35 6.27 1.74 -8.25
C PHE A 35 4.78 2.07 -8.10
N VAL A 36 3.92 1.06 -7.95
CA VAL A 36 2.48 1.26 -7.75
C VAL A 36 2.20 1.88 -6.38
N VAL A 37 2.79 1.39 -5.30
CA VAL A 37 2.50 1.88 -3.93
C VAL A 37 3.15 3.24 -3.62
N SER A 38 4.22 3.61 -4.32
CA SER A 38 4.91 4.89 -4.16
C SER A 38 4.33 6.01 -5.01
N ARG A 39 3.30 5.75 -5.84
CA ARG A 39 2.64 6.83 -6.58
C ARG A 39 1.98 7.81 -5.60
N PRO A 40 2.13 9.13 -5.81
CA PRO A 40 1.49 10.13 -4.98
C PRO A 40 -0.03 9.95 -5.03
N GLN A 41 -0.65 10.07 -3.86
CA GLN A 41 -2.08 9.90 -3.66
C GLN A 41 -2.80 10.98 -4.50
N THR A 42 -3.46 10.57 -5.59
CA THR A 42 -4.00 11.50 -6.60
C THR A 42 -5.08 12.41 -5.99
N ALA A 43 -5.33 13.57 -6.61
CA ALA A 43 -6.40 14.49 -6.17
C ALA A 43 -7.76 13.81 -5.99
N GLN A 44 -8.04 12.75 -6.76
CA GLN A 44 -9.23 11.92 -6.62
C GLN A 44 -9.29 11.19 -5.27
N VAL A 45 -8.16 10.65 -4.80
CA VAL A 45 -8.09 9.97 -3.50
C VAL A 45 -8.20 10.96 -2.36
N GLN A 46 -7.59 12.15 -2.49
CA GLN A 46 -7.77 13.22 -1.52
C GLN A 46 -9.24 13.66 -1.41
N ALA A 47 -9.94 13.81 -2.54
CA ALA A 47 -11.37 14.11 -2.57
C ALA A 47 -12.22 12.97 -1.99
N ALA A 48 -11.87 11.71 -2.25
CA ALA A 48 -12.54 10.56 -1.67
C ALA A 48 -12.40 10.50 -0.13
N GLU A 49 -11.21 10.79 0.40
CA GLU A 49 -10.94 10.86 1.84
C GLU A 49 -11.71 12.02 2.50
N GLN A 50 -11.74 13.21 1.87
CA GLN A 50 -12.58 14.33 2.34
C GLN A 50 -14.07 13.96 2.37
N HIS A 51 -14.56 13.28 1.33
CA HIS A 51 -15.95 12.82 1.26
C HIS A 51 -16.26 11.78 2.34
N ALA A 52 -15.31 10.89 2.68
CA ALA A 52 -15.46 9.94 3.77
C ALA A 52 -15.58 10.63 5.13
N ILE A 53 -14.76 11.67 5.39
CA ILE A 53 -14.84 12.48 6.61
C ILE A 53 -16.19 13.21 6.69
N ALA A 54 -16.67 13.79 5.59
CA ALA A 54 -17.97 14.45 5.54
C ALA A 54 -19.13 13.49 5.88
N LYS A 55 -19.11 12.28 5.29
CA LYS A 55 -20.09 11.23 5.62
C LYS A 55 -19.99 10.76 7.07
N CYS A 56 -18.78 10.69 7.62
CA CYS A 56 -18.58 10.36 9.03
C CYS A 56 -19.28 11.38 9.94
N ARG A 57 -19.04 12.68 9.71
CA ARG A 57 -19.68 13.76 10.48
C ARG A 57 -21.20 13.76 10.36
N GLN A 58 -21.74 13.48 9.17
CA GLN A 58 -23.18 13.35 8.98
C GLN A 58 -23.77 12.20 9.81
N ARG A 59 -23.08 11.05 9.86
CA ARG A 59 -23.51 9.89 10.63
C ARG A 59 -23.39 10.12 12.14
N SER A 60 -22.37 10.85 12.59
CA SER A 60 -22.13 11.07 14.02
C SER A 60 -23.19 11.99 14.64
N GLY A 61 -23.79 12.86 13.84
CA GLY A 61 -24.89 13.73 14.24
C GLY A 61 -26.28 13.09 14.24
N ASN A 62 -26.43 11.83 13.84
CA ASN A 62 -27.75 11.20 13.74
C ASN A 62 -28.39 11.02 15.15
N PRO A 63 -29.51 11.71 15.45
CA PRO A 63 -30.15 11.67 16.76
C PRO A 63 -30.79 10.31 17.08
N GLU A 64 -31.09 9.48 16.08
CA GLU A 64 -31.69 8.15 16.25
C GLU A 64 -30.73 7.10 16.84
N ARG A 65 -29.43 7.43 16.93
CA ARG A 65 -28.41 6.53 17.50
C ARG A 65 -28.20 6.80 18.99
N THR A 66 -27.82 5.77 19.73
CA THR A 66 -27.55 5.88 21.18
C THR A 66 -26.43 6.88 21.48
N ALA A 67 -26.49 7.54 22.63
CA ALA A 67 -25.52 8.57 23.02
C ALA A 67 -24.06 8.05 23.01
N ILE A 68 -23.85 6.81 23.45
CA ILE A 68 -22.53 6.15 23.44
C ILE A 68 -22.04 5.97 22.00
N TYR A 69 -22.88 5.49 21.09
CA TYR A 69 -22.52 5.32 19.68
C TYR A 69 -22.16 6.64 19.01
N ARG A 70 -22.87 7.72 19.34
CA ARG A 70 -22.54 9.06 18.81
C ARG A 70 -21.18 9.53 19.32
N ALA A 71 -20.89 9.36 20.61
CA ALA A 71 -19.62 9.75 21.19
C ALA A 71 -18.44 9.00 20.54
N THR A 72 -18.56 7.68 20.36
CA THR A 72 -17.50 6.89 19.70
C THR A 72 -17.36 7.24 18.22
N GLN A 73 -18.46 7.51 17.52
CA GLN A 73 -18.38 7.98 16.14
C GLN A 73 -17.70 9.35 16.01
N VAL A 74 -17.99 10.31 16.91
CA VAL A 74 -17.31 11.61 16.90
C VAL A 74 -15.81 11.45 17.07
N GLN A 75 -15.37 10.58 17.99
CA GLN A 75 -13.94 10.27 18.17
C GLN A 75 -13.33 9.64 16.91
N ALA A 76 -14.03 8.70 16.27
CA ALA A 76 -13.57 8.10 15.02
C ALA A 76 -13.44 9.13 13.89
N CYS A 77 -14.41 10.04 13.74
CA CYS A 77 -14.33 11.10 12.72
C CYS A 77 -13.15 12.06 12.98
N ASN A 78 -12.88 12.39 14.25
CA ASN A 78 -11.75 13.24 14.62
C ASN A 78 -10.40 12.58 14.29
N GLU A 79 -10.27 11.27 14.53
CA GLU A 79 -9.04 10.55 14.16
C GLU A 79 -8.89 10.45 12.64
N MET A 80 -9.98 10.22 11.89
CA MET A 80 -9.94 10.26 10.41
C MET A 80 -9.42 11.60 9.88
N GLU A 81 -9.89 12.72 10.44
CA GLU A 81 -9.45 14.06 10.06
C GLU A 81 -7.98 14.32 10.42
N LYS A 82 -7.53 13.81 11.56
CA LYS A 82 -6.12 13.85 11.95
C LYS A 82 -5.24 13.08 10.98
N GLN A 83 -5.65 11.86 10.60
CA GLN A 83 -4.93 11.04 9.61
C GLN A 83 -4.89 11.73 8.25
N TYR A 84 -6.00 12.35 7.83
CA TYR A 84 -6.04 13.15 6.61
C TYR A 84 -5.04 14.31 6.64
N ARG A 85 -5.00 15.09 7.73
CA ARG A 85 -4.03 16.18 7.89
C ARG A 85 -2.59 15.70 7.92
N ILE A 86 -2.30 14.51 8.45
CA ILE A 86 -0.95 13.94 8.42
C ILE A 86 -0.57 13.51 7.01
N LYS A 87 -1.49 12.85 6.29
CA LYS A 87 -1.29 12.36 4.92
C LYS A 87 -1.16 13.49 3.89
N PHE A 88 -1.90 14.59 4.06
CA PHE A 88 -2.00 15.67 3.05
C PHE A 88 -1.52 17.05 3.52
N GLY A 89 -1.27 17.27 4.81
CA GLY A 89 -0.99 18.61 5.38
C GLY A 89 0.47 19.08 5.33
N LYS A 90 1.40 18.29 4.78
CA LYS A 90 2.82 18.66 4.59
C LYS A 90 3.24 18.78 3.11
N GLY A 91 2.27 18.93 2.21
CA GLY A 91 2.52 19.08 0.78
C GLY A 91 1.29 19.57 0.01
N SER A 92 0.45 20.39 0.64
CA SER A 92 -0.68 21.05 -0.02
C SER A 92 -0.30 22.38 -0.71
N ASP A 93 1.00 22.67 -0.84
CA ASP A 93 1.51 23.49 -1.94
C ASP A 93 1.58 22.56 -3.17
N GLN A 94 0.53 22.47 -3.99
CA GLN A 94 0.20 23.46 -5.03
C GLN A 94 1.32 23.56 -6.07
N THR A 95 1.27 22.74 -7.13
CA THR A 95 0.99 23.15 -8.54
C THR A 95 0.96 21.91 -9.42
#